data_AF-A0A0F9TPI6-F1
#
_entry.id   AF-A0A0F9TPI6-F1
#
_cell.length_a   1.000
_cell.length_b   1.000
_cell.length_c   1.000
_cell.angle_alpha   90.00
_cell.angle_beta   90.00
_cell.angle_gamma   90.00
#
_symmetry.space_group_name_H-M   'P 1'
#
loop_
_entity.id
_entity.type
_entity.pdbx_description
1 polymer ?
#
loop_
_entity_poly.entity_id
_entity_poly.type
_entity_poly.pdbx_seq_one_letter_code
_entity_poly.pdbx_strand_id
1 'polypeptide(L)' 'MAVNRPYGDNKRIGAVRKRSQTKMSNGRWIKRDAETGRFMDVKSDDRPFKGVRKEAR' A
#
# COMPACT_ATOMS: atom_id res chain seq x y z
N MET A 1 -36.91 11.72 4.39
CA MET A 1 -36.37 10.60 5.19
C MET A 1 -34.92 10.38 4.75
N ALA A 2 -33.93 10.61 5.62
CA ALA A 2 -32.53 10.36 5.27
C ALA A 2 -32.25 8.85 5.40
N VAL A 3 -32.00 8.19 4.29
CA VAL A 3 -31.65 6.76 4.26
C VAL A 3 -30.17 6.59 4.63
N ASN A 4 -29.90 6.10 5.85
CA ASN A 4 -28.58 5.61 6.24
C ASN A 4 -28.30 4.30 5.49
N ARG A 5 -27.72 4.42 4.29
CA ARG A 5 -27.16 3.27 3.54
C ARG A 5 -26.10 2.60 4.42
N PRO A 6 -25.96 1.27 4.40
CA PRO A 6 -24.95 0.61 5.22
C PRO A 6 -23.57 1.11 4.80
N TYR A 7 -22.93 1.88 5.67
CA TYR A 7 -21.51 2.19 5.55
C TYR A 7 -20.76 0.93 5.96
N GLY A 8 -20.11 0.25 5.02
CA GLY A 8 -19.21 -0.83 5.42
C GLY A 8 -19.01 -1.97 4.44
N ASP A 9 -18.57 -1.67 3.23
CA ASP A 9 -17.59 -2.58 2.64
C ASP A 9 -16.29 -2.19 3.34
N ASN A 10 -15.62 -3.07 4.07
CA ASN A 10 -14.39 -2.78 4.82
C ASN A 10 -13.17 -2.52 3.87
N LYS A 11 -13.40 -1.71 2.84
CA LYS A 11 -12.51 -1.36 1.75
C LYS A 11 -11.99 0.04 2.00
N ARG A 12 -10.67 0.17 2.09
CA ARG A 12 -10.02 1.48 2.18
C ARG A 12 -10.32 2.28 0.91
N ILE A 13 -10.94 3.44 1.07
CA ILE A 13 -11.15 4.40 -0.02
C ILE A 13 -9.86 5.22 -0.14
N GLY A 14 -9.08 4.97 -1.21
CA GLY A 14 -7.88 5.75 -1.54
C GLY A 14 -6.54 5.04 -1.30
N ALA A 15 -5.48 5.70 -1.80
CA ALA A 15 -4.10 5.22 -1.72
C ALA A 15 -3.52 5.36 -0.30
N VAL A 16 -2.69 4.40 0.12
CA VAL A 16 -1.97 4.51 1.39
C VAL A 16 -0.91 5.60 1.27
N ARG A 17 -1.12 6.74 1.93
CA ARG A 17 -0.16 7.87 1.94
C ARG A 17 1.01 7.69 2.91
N LYS A 18 0.83 6.91 3.98
CA LYS A 18 1.90 6.64 4.97
C LYS A 18 2.86 5.51 4.55
N ARG A 19 2.63 4.87 3.41
CA ARG A 19 3.46 3.76 2.94
C ARG A 19 3.82 3.93 1.49
N SER A 20 5.03 3.51 1.17
CA SER A 20 5.57 3.48 -0.17
C SER A 20 6.13 2.10 -0.47
N GLN A 21 6.33 1.80 -1.76
CA GLN A 21 6.92 0.54 -2.17
C GLN A 21 8.01 0.74 -3.22
N THR A 22 9.04 -0.11 -3.14
CA THR A 22 10.14 -0.17 -4.09
C THR A 22 10.35 -1.60 -4.59
N LYS A 23 10.87 -1.73 -5.81
CA LYS A 23 11.21 -3.02 -6.41
C LYS A 23 12.70 -3.31 -6.17
N MET A 24 12.99 -4.48 -5.62
CA MET A 24 14.36 -4.96 -5.46
C MET A 24 14.91 -5.57 -6.76
N SER A 25 16.23 -5.74 -6.82
CA SER A 25 16.93 -6.44 -7.90
C SER A 25 16.46 -7.88 -8.10
N ASN A 26 16.01 -8.55 -7.03
CA ASN A 26 15.46 -9.90 -7.08
C ASN A 26 13.99 -9.98 -7.58
N GLY A 27 13.43 -8.88 -8.06
CA GLY A 27 12.05 -8.85 -8.59
C GLY A 27 10.95 -8.59 -7.56
N ARG A 28 11.23 -8.79 -6.26
CA ARG A 28 10.26 -8.67 -5.18
C ARG A 28 10.01 -7.22 -4.78
N TRP A 29 8.83 -6.97 -4.23
CA TRP A 29 8.44 -5.64 -3.74
C TRP A 29 8.62 -5.52 -2.23
N ILE A 30 9.24 -4.43 -1.77
CA ILE A 30 9.33 -4.09 -0.34
C ILE A 30 8.42 -2.92 -0.03
N LYS A 31 7.75 -3.00 1.11
CA LYS A 31 7.01 -1.90 1.71
C LYS A 31 7.93 -1.08 2.63
N ARG A 32 7.98 0.22 2.40
CA ARG A 32 8.64 1.19 3.28
C ARG A 32 7.63 2.05 4.01
N ASP A 33 8.02 2.43 5.21
CA ASP A 33 7.33 3.46 5.96
C ASP A 33 7.72 4.84 5.37
N ALA A 34 6.73 5.65 5.00
CA ALA A 34 6.99 6.90 4.31
C ALA A 34 7.52 8.01 5.24
N GLU A 35 7.38 7.86 6.56
CA GLU A 35 7.81 8.85 7.55
C GLU A 35 9.22 8.54 8.05
N THR A 36 9.52 7.26 8.26
CA THR A 36 10.80 6.79 8.84
C THR A 36 11.76 6.18 7.82
N GLY A 37 11.29 5.85 6.61
CA GLY A 37 12.09 5.20 5.57
C GLY A 37 12.41 3.72 5.84
N ARG A 38 11.97 3.17 6.97
CA ARG A 38 12.28 1.78 7.38
C ARG A 38 11.60 0.77 6.47
N PHE A 39 12.29 -0.33 6.19
CA PHE A 39 11.71 -1.49 5.53
C PHE A 39 10.79 -2.23 6.51
N MET A 40 9.54 -2.43 6.13
CA MET A 40 8.56 -3.11 6.98
C MET A 40 8.32 -4.55 6.57
N ASP A 41 8.20 -4.81 5.27
CA ASP A 41 7.63 -6.07 4.80
C ASP A 41 8.05 -6.35 3.35
N VAL A 42 8.42 -7.60 3.07
CA VAL A 42 8.82 -8.07 1.75
C VAL A 42 7.73 -8.96 1.20
N LYS A 43 7.20 -8.59 0.04
CA LYS A 43 6.14 -9.34 -0.62
C LYS A 43 6.65 -10.70 -1.10
N SER A 44 5.84 -11.75 -0.93
CA SER A 44 6.18 -13.11 -1.38
C SER A 44 6.01 -13.33 -2.87
N ASP A 45 5.19 -12.53 -3.55
CA ASP A 45 5.05 -12.56 -5.00
C ASP A 45 5.83 -11.40 -5.67
N ASP A 46 5.92 -11.45 -7.00
CA ASP A 46 6.62 -10.43 -7.80
C ASP A 46 5.75 -9.22 -8.15
N ARG A 47 4.55 -9.12 -7.56
CA ARG A 47 3.58 -8.06 -7.85
C ARG A 47 3.65 -6.96 -6.79
N PRO A 48 3.29 -5.72 -7.15
CA PRO A 48 3.23 -4.64 -6.17
C PRO A 48 2.18 -4.88 -5.08
N PHE A 49 2.36 -4.27 -3.92
CA PHE A 49 1.33 -4.18 -2.88
C PHE A 49 0.12 -3.39 -3.41
N LYS A 50 -1.08 -3.93 -3.22
CA LYS A 50 -2.34 -3.31 -3.65
C LYS A 50 -2.56 -2.00 -2.89
N GLY A 51 -2.69 -0.90 -3.62
CA GLY A 51 -3.01 0.42 -3.07
C GLY A 51 -1.89 1.10 -2.29
N VAL A 52 -0.63 0.65 -2.43
CA VAL A 52 0.56 1.34 -1.92
C VAL A 52 1.24 2.08 -3.08
N ARG A 53 1.66 3.34 -2.87
CA ARG A 53 2.30 4.11 -3.95
C ARG A 53 3.67 3.53 -4.27
N LYS A 54 4.01 3.44 -5.56
CA LYS A 54 5.39 3.16 -6.00
C LYS A 54 6.22 4.41 -5.76
N GLU A 55 7.45 4.24 -5.30
CA GLU A 55 8.37 5.36 -5.21
C GLU A 55 8.85 5.75 -6.61
N ALA A 56 8.90 7.06 -6.86
CA ALA A 56 9.56 7.58 -8.05
C ALA A 56 11.05 7.28 -7.91
N ARG A 57 11.64 6.69 -8.95
CA ARG A 57 13.06 6.36 -9.01
C ARG A 57 13.82 7.50 -9.65
#